data_AF-A0AAW6F4C2-F1
#
_entry.id   AF-A0AAW6F4C2-F1
#
_cell.length_a   1.000
_cell.length_b   1.000
_cell.length_c   1.000
_cell.angle_alpha   90.00
_cell.angle_beta   90.00
_cell.angle_gamma   90.00
#
_symmetry.space_group_name_H-M   'P 1'
#
loop_
_entity.id
_entity.type
_entity.pdbx_description
1 polymer ?
#
loop_
_entity_poly.entity_id
_entity_poly.type
_entity_poly.pdbx_seq_one_letter_code
_entity_poly.pdbx_strand_id
1 'polypeptide(L)'
;MNSWDYLYDYWRLDNEEYEKHYEETVRYYFADKSVDLKELFVIISILSVLYSDNLIHVSEEDIIAQGKHSIDRLMEGINDMEGLLNCSSKVHAGARRNHSNIGSDRILNVLVAYFQKLFEQRFEKCPNKVSAMLENLTDETCERLNLALNDVVPVKQRLYRDTSIFQEADADKVSKSILGLSNESRNTFLHFLQSRYKYTSYGTEIEYLNECCQSDLPQLKLINEKLKTEAATRRLIEKYSIEKITNLIDEITAKVK
;
A
#
# COMPACT_ATOMS: atom_id res chain seq x y z
N MET A 1 -3.68 -25.60 -22.38
CA MET A 1 -2.34 -25.04 -22.07
C MET A 1 -2.14 -23.87 -22.99
N ASN A 2 -1.60 -22.79 -22.47
CA ASN A 2 -1.22 -21.63 -23.27
C ASN A 2 0.10 -21.94 -23.99
N SER A 3 0.37 -21.26 -25.12
CA SER A 3 1.54 -21.56 -25.96
C SER A 3 2.86 -21.43 -25.18
N TRP A 4 2.95 -20.47 -24.26
CA TRP A 4 4.12 -20.28 -23.41
C TRP A 4 4.31 -21.39 -22.37
N ASP A 5 3.28 -22.17 -22.02
CA ASP A 5 3.44 -23.29 -21.09
C ASP A 5 4.35 -24.39 -21.67
N TYR A 6 4.40 -24.53 -23.00
CA TYR A 6 5.26 -25.48 -23.71
C TYR A 6 6.71 -25.00 -23.79
N LEU A 7 6.93 -23.68 -23.84
CA LEU A 7 8.25 -23.07 -23.94
C LEU A 7 9.07 -23.18 -22.65
N TYR A 8 8.46 -23.61 -21.54
CA TYR A 8 9.20 -23.91 -20.31
C TYR A 8 10.19 -25.05 -20.49
N ASP A 9 9.76 -26.13 -21.15
CA ASP A 9 10.58 -27.30 -21.45
C ASP A 9 10.98 -27.28 -22.93
N TYR A 10 11.37 -26.11 -23.47
CA TYR A 10 11.61 -25.91 -24.90
C TYR A 10 12.61 -26.91 -25.50
N TRP A 11 13.56 -27.42 -24.69
CA TRP A 11 14.55 -28.42 -25.11
C TRP A 11 13.96 -29.80 -25.43
N ARG A 12 12.67 -30.03 -25.18
CA ARG A 12 11.94 -31.25 -25.54
C ARG A 12 11.19 -31.14 -26.87
N LEU A 13 11.02 -29.93 -27.40
CA LEU A 13 10.27 -29.66 -28.60
C LEU A 13 11.13 -29.89 -29.84
N ASP A 14 10.50 -30.31 -30.94
CA ASP A 14 11.13 -30.18 -32.26
C ASP A 14 11.02 -28.72 -32.78
N ASN A 15 11.65 -28.46 -33.93
CA ASN A 15 11.69 -27.09 -34.49
C ASN A 15 10.30 -26.57 -34.88
N GLU A 16 9.43 -27.41 -35.45
CA GLU A 16 8.09 -26.97 -35.89
C GLU A 16 7.20 -26.66 -34.67
N GLU A 17 7.28 -27.50 -33.64
CA GLU A 17 6.58 -27.29 -32.36
C GLU A 17 7.10 -26.03 -31.65
N TYR A 18 8.43 -25.86 -31.60
CA TYR A 18 9.07 -24.68 -31.01
C TYR A 18 8.63 -23.39 -31.69
N GLU A 19 8.81 -23.29 -33.02
CA GLU A 19 8.50 -22.10 -33.80
C GLU A 19 7.03 -21.68 -33.62
N LYS A 20 6.12 -22.65 -33.70
CA LYS A 20 4.69 -22.41 -33.49
C LYS A 20 4.41 -21.78 -32.12
N HIS A 21 4.91 -22.40 -31.04
CA HIS A 21 4.63 -21.93 -29.68
C HIS A 21 5.32 -20.59 -29.38
N TYR A 22 6.52 -20.39 -29.93
CA TYR A 22 7.27 -19.15 -29.83
C TYR A 22 6.54 -17.99 -30.53
N GLU A 23 6.17 -18.16 -31.81
CA GLU A 23 5.47 -17.12 -32.58
C GLU A 23 4.13 -16.73 -31.95
N GLU A 24 3.36 -17.72 -31.50
CA GLU A 24 2.09 -17.48 -30.79
C GLU A 24 2.31 -16.67 -29.51
N THR A 25 3.34 -16.99 -28.74
CA THR A 25 3.69 -16.29 -27.48
C THR A 25 4.14 -14.86 -27.74
N VAL A 26 5.02 -14.65 -28.72
CA VAL A 26 5.48 -13.32 -29.14
C VAL A 26 4.31 -12.47 -29.62
N ARG A 27 3.45 -13.02 -30.49
CA ARG A 27 2.27 -12.31 -31.00
C ARG A 27 1.31 -11.94 -29.87
N TYR A 28 1.15 -12.82 -28.88
CA TYR A 28 0.30 -12.55 -27.72
C TYR A 28 0.87 -11.42 -26.84
N TYR A 29 2.18 -11.46 -26.57
CA TYR A 29 2.89 -10.47 -25.77
C TYR A 29 2.85 -9.07 -26.41
N PHE A 30 3.19 -8.96 -27.70
CA PHE A 30 3.21 -7.67 -28.41
C PHE A 30 1.82 -7.14 -28.76
N ALA A 31 0.79 -8.00 -28.79
CA ALA A 31 -0.59 -7.55 -28.88
C ALA A 31 -1.15 -7.07 -27.52
N ASP A 32 -0.32 -7.01 -26.48
CA ASP A 32 -0.66 -6.57 -25.12
C ASP A 32 -1.88 -7.30 -24.52
N LYS A 33 -1.96 -8.62 -24.75
CA LYS A 33 -3.12 -9.42 -24.38
C LYS A 33 -3.09 -9.97 -22.95
N SER A 34 -1.96 -9.81 -22.25
CA SER A 34 -1.81 -10.31 -20.88
C SER A 34 -2.94 -9.81 -19.99
N VAL A 35 -3.62 -10.73 -19.31
CA VAL A 35 -4.81 -10.41 -18.49
C VAL A 35 -4.43 -9.93 -17.09
N ASP A 36 -3.26 -10.32 -16.58
CA ASP A 36 -2.73 -9.84 -15.32
C ASP A 36 -1.20 -9.87 -15.25
N LEU A 37 -0.66 -9.30 -14.17
CA LEU A 37 0.78 -9.22 -13.94
C LEU A 37 1.44 -10.58 -13.76
N LYS A 38 0.71 -11.61 -13.29
CA LYS A 38 1.31 -12.93 -13.10
C LYS A 38 1.59 -13.56 -14.46
N GLU A 39 0.60 -13.53 -15.35
CA GLU A 39 0.74 -14.02 -16.73
C GLU A 39 1.82 -13.23 -17.48
N LEU A 40 1.80 -11.90 -17.38
CA LEU A 40 2.81 -11.05 -18.01
C LEU A 40 4.23 -11.44 -17.57
N PHE A 41 4.47 -11.59 -16.27
CA PHE A 41 5.79 -11.92 -15.75
C PHE A 41 6.20 -13.38 -16.03
N VAL A 42 5.25 -14.31 -16.20
CA VAL A 42 5.55 -15.66 -16.72
C VAL A 42 6.12 -15.58 -18.14
N ILE A 43 5.46 -14.81 -19.02
CA ILE A 43 5.90 -14.66 -20.42
C ILE A 43 7.25 -13.95 -20.48
N ILE A 44 7.44 -12.86 -19.71
CA ILE A 44 8.72 -12.14 -19.61
C ILE A 44 9.84 -13.08 -19.16
N SER A 45 9.59 -13.91 -18.15
CA SER A 45 10.55 -14.92 -17.66
C SER A 45 11.00 -15.86 -18.77
N ILE A 46 10.05 -16.41 -19.55
CA ILE A 46 10.36 -17.30 -20.66
C ILE A 46 11.16 -16.58 -21.75
N LEU A 47 10.70 -15.40 -22.18
CA LEU A 47 11.38 -14.62 -23.21
C LEU A 47 12.79 -14.20 -22.78
N SER A 48 13.01 -13.94 -21.48
CA SER A 48 14.34 -13.61 -20.93
C SER A 48 15.30 -14.79 -21.07
N VAL A 49 14.85 -16.01 -20.76
CA VAL A 49 15.66 -17.23 -20.91
C VAL A 49 15.97 -17.50 -22.39
N LEU A 50 14.94 -17.49 -23.24
CA LEU A 50 15.12 -17.74 -24.67
C LEU A 50 16.03 -16.69 -25.33
N TYR A 51 16.00 -15.43 -24.87
CA TYR A 51 16.93 -14.39 -25.33
C TYR A 51 18.37 -14.70 -24.94
N SER A 52 18.61 -15.05 -23.68
CA SER A 52 19.95 -15.40 -23.18
C SER A 52 20.56 -16.59 -23.93
N ASP A 53 19.72 -17.54 -24.36
CA ASP A 53 20.13 -18.72 -25.11
C ASP A 53 20.22 -18.47 -26.64
N ASN A 54 19.97 -17.24 -27.11
CA ASN A 54 19.92 -16.86 -28.53
C ASN A 54 18.88 -17.64 -29.36
N LEU A 55 17.76 -18.01 -28.74
CA LEU A 55 16.67 -18.76 -29.36
C LEU A 55 15.54 -17.86 -29.89
N ILE A 56 15.64 -16.53 -29.73
CA ILE A 56 14.62 -15.58 -30.18
C ILE A 56 15.15 -14.63 -31.25
N HIS A 57 14.24 -14.10 -32.07
CA HIS A 57 14.56 -13.10 -33.10
C HIS A 57 14.12 -11.66 -32.74
N VAL A 58 13.47 -11.49 -31.59
CA VAL A 58 13.00 -10.20 -31.08
C VAL A 58 14.12 -9.52 -30.28
N SER A 59 14.24 -8.20 -30.41
CA SER A 59 15.24 -7.43 -29.67
C SER A 59 14.91 -7.32 -28.18
N GLU A 60 15.95 -7.25 -27.33
CA GLU A 60 15.80 -6.98 -25.89
C GLU A 60 15.07 -5.65 -25.62
N GLU A 61 15.32 -4.64 -26.45
CA GLU A 61 14.75 -3.30 -26.34
C GLU A 61 13.23 -3.33 -26.54
N ASP A 62 12.75 -4.05 -27.56
CA ASP A 62 11.32 -4.19 -27.84
C ASP A 62 10.60 -4.96 -26.73
N ILE A 63 11.23 -6.02 -26.21
CA ILE A 63 10.65 -6.79 -25.09
C ILE A 63 10.51 -5.90 -23.87
N ILE A 64 11.54 -5.12 -23.52
CA ILE A 64 11.50 -4.22 -22.36
C ILE A 64 10.48 -3.09 -22.59
N ALA A 65 10.43 -2.48 -23.77
CA ALA A 65 9.51 -1.39 -24.07
C ALA A 65 8.05 -1.85 -23.95
N GLN A 66 7.71 -2.99 -24.57
CA GLN A 66 6.38 -3.57 -24.47
C GLN A 66 6.05 -4.00 -23.02
N GLY A 67 7.02 -4.57 -22.30
CA GLY A 67 6.82 -5.01 -20.92
C GLY A 67 6.46 -3.85 -19.99
N LYS A 68 7.13 -2.70 -20.14
CA LYS A 68 6.79 -1.48 -19.40
C LYS A 68 5.39 -0.99 -19.72
N HIS A 69 5.03 -0.94 -21.01
CA HIS A 69 3.68 -0.55 -21.44
C HIS A 69 2.60 -1.44 -20.81
N SER A 70 2.77 -2.76 -20.87
CA SER A 70 1.84 -3.72 -20.28
C SER A 70 1.76 -3.61 -18.76
N ILE A 71 2.88 -3.33 -18.06
CA ILE A 71 2.88 -3.06 -16.61
C ILE A 71 2.03 -1.83 -16.30
N ASP A 72 2.24 -0.73 -17.03
CA ASP A 72 1.52 0.52 -16.81
C ASP A 72 0.01 0.33 -17.00
N ARG A 73 -0.40 -0.36 -18.08
CA ARG A 73 -1.80 -0.70 -18.36
C ARG A 73 -2.41 -1.58 -17.26
N LEU A 74 -1.71 -2.65 -16.88
CA LEU A 74 -2.22 -3.61 -15.88
C LEU A 74 -2.30 -3.03 -14.46
N MET A 75 -1.52 -1.98 -14.19
CA MET A 75 -1.60 -1.24 -12.94
C MET A 75 -2.55 -0.06 -13.02
N GLU A 76 -3.09 0.30 -14.19
CA GLU A 76 -3.96 1.46 -14.34
C GLU A 76 -5.19 1.39 -13.41
N GLY A 77 -5.51 2.52 -12.76
CA GLY A 77 -6.63 2.60 -11.81
C GLY A 77 -6.39 1.99 -10.42
N ILE A 78 -5.30 1.24 -10.21
CA ILE A 78 -4.96 0.67 -8.90
C ILE A 78 -4.26 1.73 -8.04
N ASN A 79 -4.98 2.19 -7.01
CA ASN A 79 -4.56 3.26 -6.10
C ASN A 79 -4.71 2.90 -4.62
N ASP A 80 -5.28 1.75 -4.31
CA ASP A 80 -5.44 1.26 -2.94
C ASP A 80 -4.34 0.24 -2.58
N MET A 81 -4.11 0.12 -1.27
CA MET A 81 -3.04 -0.71 -0.74
C MET A 81 -3.26 -2.21 -1.05
N GLU A 82 -4.49 -2.71 -0.98
CA GLU A 82 -4.79 -4.12 -1.22
C GLU A 82 -4.53 -4.49 -2.69
N GLY A 83 -5.00 -3.67 -3.62
CA GLY A 83 -4.75 -3.81 -5.05
C GLY A 83 -3.26 -3.81 -5.38
N LEU A 84 -2.48 -2.87 -4.82
CA LEU A 84 -1.03 -2.83 -5.03
C LEU A 84 -0.33 -4.07 -4.48
N LEU A 85 -0.70 -4.54 -3.27
CA LEU A 85 -0.11 -5.76 -2.69
C LEU A 85 -0.45 -7.00 -3.51
N ASN A 86 -1.66 -7.07 -4.05
CA ASN A 86 -2.06 -8.12 -4.98
C ASN A 86 -1.20 -8.09 -6.25
N CYS A 87 -0.92 -6.91 -6.82
CA CYS A 87 0.01 -6.76 -7.93
C CYS A 87 1.40 -7.31 -7.59
N SER A 88 1.95 -6.95 -6.43
CA SER A 88 3.27 -7.43 -5.98
C SER A 88 3.31 -8.97 -5.85
N SER A 89 2.28 -9.55 -5.24
CA SER A 89 2.11 -11.00 -5.15
C SER A 89 2.08 -11.69 -6.52
N LYS A 90 1.35 -11.12 -7.49
CA LYS A 90 1.28 -11.62 -8.87
C LYS A 90 2.62 -11.57 -9.58
N VAL A 91 3.35 -10.45 -9.49
CA VAL A 91 4.69 -10.30 -10.07
C VAL A 91 5.65 -11.33 -9.49
N HIS A 92 5.66 -11.48 -8.16
CA HIS A 92 6.49 -12.50 -7.50
C HIS A 92 6.13 -13.93 -7.93
N ALA A 93 4.84 -14.24 -8.09
CA ALA A 93 4.40 -15.55 -8.55
C ALA A 93 4.81 -15.83 -10.01
N GLY A 94 4.80 -14.81 -10.88
CA GLY A 94 5.23 -14.94 -12.27
C GLY A 94 6.74 -15.07 -12.41
N ALA A 95 7.49 -14.21 -11.73
CA ALA A 95 8.96 -14.18 -11.78
C ALA A 95 9.65 -15.38 -11.10
N ARG A 96 8.97 -16.06 -10.16
CA ARG A 96 9.51 -17.24 -9.45
C ARG A 96 9.72 -18.48 -10.32
N ARG A 97 9.16 -18.54 -11.52
CA ARG A 97 9.21 -19.74 -12.38
C ARG A 97 10.49 -19.86 -13.23
N ASN A 98 11.55 -19.12 -12.91
CA ASN A 98 12.82 -19.28 -13.61
C ASN A 98 13.51 -20.58 -13.19
N HIS A 99 13.81 -21.41 -14.19
CA HIS A 99 14.70 -22.55 -14.05
C HIS A 99 16.12 -22.08 -13.66
N SER A 100 16.82 -22.99 -13.00
CA SER A 100 18.16 -22.92 -12.40
C SER A 100 19.33 -22.60 -13.36
N ASN A 101 19.12 -21.95 -14.49
CA ASN A 101 20.21 -21.57 -15.37
C ASN A 101 20.69 -20.15 -15.04
N ILE A 102 21.91 -20.12 -14.52
CA ILE A 102 22.76 -18.96 -14.31
C ILE A 102 23.02 -18.33 -15.69
N GLY A 103 22.06 -17.56 -16.20
CA GLY A 103 22.04 -17.09 -17.60
C GLY A 103 21.13 -15.87 -17.78
N SER A 104 21.65 -14.72 -17.37
CA SER A 104 21.14 -13.35 -17.63
C SER A 104 19.63 -13.15 -17.50
N ASP A 105 19.17 -12.98 -16.25
CA ASP A 105 17.88 -12.40 -15.89
C ASP A 105 17.76 -10.90 -16.27
N ARG A 106 18.51 -10.39 -17.25
CA ARG A 106 18.61 -8.93 -17.50
C ARG A 106 17.25 -8.31 -17.83
N ILE A 107 16.52 -8.85 -18.80
CA ILE A 107 15.20 -8.35 -19.20
C ILE A 107 14.23 -8.42 -18.01
N LEU A 108 14.13 -9.58 -17.37
CA LEU A 108 13.29 -9.78 -16.20
C LEU A 108 13.63 -8.79 -15.07
N ASN A 109 14.91 -8.64 -14.73
CA ASN A 109 15.37 -7.74 -13.67
C ASN A 109 15.06 -6.28 -13.99
N VAL A 110 15.22 -5.85 -15.25
CA VAL A 110 14.85 -4.49 -15.67
C VAL A 110 13.36 -4.24 -15.47
N LEU A 111 12.51 -5.22 -15.82
CA LEU A 111 11.05 -5.09 -15.71
C LEU A 111 10.55 -5.23 -14.26
N VAL A 112 11.17 -6.10 -13.45
CA VAL A 112 10.94 -6.18 -12.00
C VAL A 112 11.31 -4.86 -11.32
N ALA A 113 12.47 -4.28 -11.64
CA ALA A 113 12.90 -3.00 -11.08
C ALA A 113 11.99 -1.84 -11.51
N TYR A 114 11.52 -1.85 -12.76
CA TYR A 114 10.54 -0.89 -13.25
C TYR A 114 9.22 -0.98 -12.46
N PHE A 115 8.70 -2.20 -12.30
CA PHE A 115 7.50 -2.46 -11.49
C PHE A 115 7.68 -1.99 -10.04
N GLN A 116 8.81 -2.31 -9.40
CA GLN A 116 9.09 -1.92 -8.02
C GLN A 116 9.08 -0.40 -7.84
N LYS A 117 9.72 0.35 -8.75
CA LYS A 117 9.71 1.80 -8.73
C LYS A 117 8.29 2.38 -8.85
N LEU A 118 7.49 1.83 -9.77
CA LEU A 118 6.10 2.26 -9.95
C LEU A 118 5.23 1.91 -8.73
N PHE A 119 5.44 0.72 -8.16
CA PHE A 119 4.78 0.27 -6.93
C PHE A 119 5.09 1.22 -5.78
N GLU A 120 6.35 1.54 -5.51
CA GLU A 120 6.76 2.43 -4.41
C GLU A 120 6.12 3.82 -4.55
N GLN A 121 6.20 4.41 -5.75
CA GLN A 121 5.62 5.73 -6.04
C GLN A 121 4.10 5.80 -5.79
N ARG A 122 3.39 4.69 -6.03
CA ARG A 122 1.94 4.62 -5.78
C ARG A 122 1.64 4.27 -4.33
N PHE A 123 2.42 3.38 -3.73
CA PHE A 123 2.28 2.97 -2.35
C PHE A 123 2.49 4.13 -1.38
N GLU A 124 3.43 5.04 -1.69
CA GLU A 124 3.63 6.29 -0.94
C GLU A 124 2.41 7.23 -0.97
N LYS A 125 1.53 7.11 -1.98
CA LYS A 125 0.32 7.92 -2.09
C LYS A 125 -0.92 7.23 -1.51
N CYS A 126 -0.82 5.94 -1.16
CA CYS A 126 -1.93 5.22 -0.58
C CYS A 126 -2.19 5.74 0.84
N PRO A 127 -3.45 6.08 1.17
CA PRO A 127 -3.77 6.47 2.53
C PRO A 127 -3.38 5.33 3.49
N ASN A 128 -2.71 5.69 4.57
CA ASN A 128 -2.40 4.77 5.65
C ASN A 128 -3.70 4.11 6.15
N LYS A 129 -3.70 2.78 6.33
CA LYS A 129 -4.87 2.00 6.79
C LYS A 129 -5.55 2.63 8.01
N VAL A 130 -4.76 3.07 8.99
CA VAL A 130 -5.27 3.70 10.20
C VAL A 130 -5.83 5.09 9.91
N SER A 131 -5.20 5.88 9.02
CA SER A 131 -5.74 7.15 8.54
C SER A 131 -7.11 6.97 7.87
N ALA A 132 -7.24 5.97 7.00
CA ALA A 132 -8.52 5.65 6.35
C ALA A 132 -9.60 5.20 7.37
N MET A 133 -9.22 4.46 8.41
CA MET A 133 -10.11 4.12 9.52
C MET A 133 -10.54 5.35 10.32
N LEU A 134 -9.63 6.29 10.58
CA LEU A 134 -9.92 7.56 11.26
C LEU A 134 -10.89 8.42 10.44
N GLU A 135 -10.71 8.48 9.12
CA GLU A 135 -11.60 9.24 8.23
C GLU A 135 -13.03 8.68 8.18
N ASN A 136 -13.21 7.36 8.38
CA ASN A 136 -14.49 6.67 8.28
C ASN A 136 -14.92 6.03 9.60
N LEU A 137 -14.55 6.66 10.72
CA LEU A 137 -14.77 6.13 12.05
C LEU A 137 -16.28 6.04 12.39
N THR A 138 -16.69 4.92 12.95
CA THR A 138 -18.05 4.66 13.46
C THR A 138 -17.97 4.12 14.88
N ASP A 139 -19.12 4.04 15.56
CA ASP A 139 -19.18 3.48 16.91
C ASP A 139 -18.61 2.04 16.96
N GLU A 140 -18.92 1.21 15.95
CA GLU A 140 -18.48 -0.20 15.90
C GLU A 140 -17.00 -0.36 15.56
N THR A 141 -16.40 0.62 14.88
CA THR A 141 -15.02 0.54 14.42
C THR A 141 -14.03 1.25 15.36
N CYS A 142 -14.52 2.06 16.30
CA CYS A 142 -13.69 2.85 17.20
C CYS A 142 -12.75 2.01 18.07
N GLU A 143 -13.25 0.90 18.63
CA GLU A 143 -12.44 -0.01 19.46
C GLU A 143 -11.30 -0.68 18.67
N ARG A 144 -11.47 -0.82 17.35
CA ARG A 144 -10.50 -1.50 16.47
C ARG A 144 -9.28 -0.64 16.17
N LEU A 145 -9.29 0.67 16.45
CA LEU A 145 -8.16 1.56 16.20
C LEU A 145 -6.89 1.12 16.94
N ASN A 146 -7.01 0.77 18.23
CA ASN A 146 -5.86 0.30 19.02
C ASN A 146 -5.30 -1.04 18.50
N LEU A 147 -6.18 -1.92 18.01
CA LEU A 147 -5.76 -3.19 17.42
C LEU A 147 -4.99 -2.94 16.12
N ALA A 148 -5.49 -2.05 15.26
CA ALA A 148 -4.87 -1.71 13.98
C ALA A 148 -3.46 -1.10 14.14
N LEU A 149 -3.16 -0.45 15.27
CA LEU A 149 -1.80 0.05 15.56
C LEU A 149 -0.75 -1.05 15.70
N ASN A 150 -1.17 -2.27 16.07
CA ASN A 150 -0.30 -3.45 16.20
C ASN A 150 -0.19 -4.25 14.89
N ASP A 151 -0.85 -3.80 13.81
CA ASP A 151 -0.66 -4.39 12.49
C ASP A 151 0.66 -3.87 11.88
N VAL A 152 1.29 -4.71 11.05
CA VAL A 152 2.48 -4.35 10.29
C VAL A 152 2.06 -3.55 9.07
N VAL A 153 2.68 -2.38 8.88
CA VAL A 153 2.59 -1.60 7.66
C VAL A 153 3.15 -2.45 6.52
N PRO A 154 2.35 -2.75 5.49
CA PRO A 154 2.82 -3.57 4.38
C PRO A 154 4.09 -3.00 3.76
N VAL A 155 5.01 -3.88 3.36
CA VAL A 155 6.31 -3.56 2.74
C VAL A 155 7.33 -2.86 3.67
N LYS A 156 6.91 -1.99 4.59
CA LYS A 156 7.81 -1.22 5.47
C LYS A 156 8.34 -2.02 6.68
N GLN A 157 7.77 -3.19 6.98
CA GLN A 157 8.13 -4.06 8.12
C GLN A 157 8.17 -3.34 9.48
N ARG A 158 7.33 -2.32 9.65
CA ARG A 158 7.16 -1.57 10.90
C ARG A 158 5.70 -1.60 11.31
N LEU A 159 5.40 -1.42 12.58
CA LEU A 159 4.02 -1.38 13.07
C LEU A 159 3.40 -0.01 12.80
N TYR A 160 2.09 0.06 12.63
CA TYR A 160 1.40 1.35 12.45
C TYR A 160 1.60 2.30 13.64
N ARG A 161 1.75 1.78 14.86
CA ARG A 161 2.11 2.57 16.05
C ARG A 161 3.44 3.33 15.93
N ASP A 162 4.32 2.86 15.05
CA ASP A 162 5.63 3.46 14.79
C ASP A 162 5.59 4.38 13.55
N THR A 163 4.39 4.69 13.04
CA THR A 163 4.17 5.58 11.88
C THR A 163 3.23 6.73 12.21
N SER A 164 3.26 7.77 11.37
CA SER A 164 2.29 8.86 11.45
C SER A 164 0.95 8.37 10.89
N ILE A 165 -0.14 8.70 11.57
CA ILE A 165 -1.50 8.23 11.25
C ILE A 165 -2.49 9.38 11.03
N PHE A 166 -2.15 10.61 11.43
CA PHE A 166 -2.96 11.79 11.15
C PHE A 166 -2.34 12.67 10.07
N GLN A 167 -1.02 12.64 9.82
CA GLN A 167 -0.37 13.55 8.86
C GLN A 167 -1.05 13.60 7.48
N GLU A 168 -1.48 12.45 6.97
CA GLU A 168 -2.10 12.33 5.65
C GLU A 168 -3.63 12.17 5.70
N ALA A 169 -4.22 12.12 6.90
CA ALA A 169 -5.66 11.95 7.05
C ALA A 169 -6.41 13.24 6.72
N ASP A 170 -7.52 13.16 6.01
CA ASP A 170 -8.40 14.30 5.75
C ASP A 170 -9.03 14.82 7.05
N ALA A 171 -8.61 16.01 7.50
CA ALA A 171 -9.09 16.60 8.76
C ALA A 171 -10.60 16.83 8.78
N ASP A 172 -11.21 17.19 7.65
CA ASP A 172 -12.65 17.41 7.57
C ASP A 172 -13.42 16.12 7.79
N LYS A 173 -12.97 15.03 7.14
CA LYS A 173 -13.58 13.71 7.35
C LYS A 173 -13.36 13.20 8.75
N VAL A 174 -12.14 13.27 9.28
CA VAL A 174 -11.83 12.81 10.64
C VAL A 174 -12.66 13.57 11.68
N SER A 175 -12.71 14.91 11.59
CA SER A 175 -13.54 15.72 12.49
C SER A 175 -15.02 15.33 12.39
N LYS A 176 -15.55 15.18 11.17
CA LYS A 176 -16.94 14.78 10.97
C LYS A 176 -17.23 13.40 11.58
N SER A 177 -16.33 12.44 11.40
CA SER A 177 -16.47 11.08 11.93
C SER A 177 -16.44 11.07 13.46
N ILE A 178 -15.51 11.79 14.10
CA ILE A 178 -15.46 11.95 15.57
C ILE A 178 -16.74 12.61 16.11
N LEU A 179 -17.26 13.62 15.42
CA LEU A 179 -18.51 14.29 15.79
C LEU A 179 -19.74 13.39 15.61
N GLY A 180 -19.68 12.41 14.71
CA GLY A 180 -20.73 11.43 14.49
C GLY A 180 -20.82 10.32 15.54
N LEU A 181 -19.74 10.10 16.32
CA LEU A 181 -19.69 9.07 17.35
C LEU A 181 -20.67 9.30 18.51
N SER A 182 -21.08 8.23 19.16
CA SER A 182 -21.74 8.26 20.47
C SER A 182 -20.78 8.75 21.57
N ASN A 183 -21.31 9.14 22.74
CA ASN A 183 -20.48 9.58 23.86
C ASN A 183 -19.54 8.46 24.37
N GLU A 184 -19.98 7.20 24.30
CA GLU A 184 -19.17 6.05 24.67
C GLU A 184 -17.98 5.90 23.72
N SER A 185 -18.22 5.89 22.41
CA SER A 185 -17.15 5.79 21.42
C SER A 185 -16.23 7.01 21.40
N ARG A 186 -16.74 8.22 21.71
CA ARG A 186 -15.85 9.39 21.94
C ARG A 186 -14.92 9.16 23.13
N ASN A 187 -15.40 8.53 24.20
CA ASN A 187 -14.54 8.15 25.33
C ASN A 187 -13.52 7.06 24.94
N THR A 188 -13.93 6.08 24.14
CA THR A 188 -13.01 5.08 23.57
C THR A 188 -11.95 5.73 22.70
N PHE A 189 -12.33 6.69 21.85
CA PHE A 189 -11.41 7.47 21.02
C PHE A 189 -10.45 8.31 21.85
N LEU A 190 -10.93 8.92 22.95
CA LEU A 190 -10.08 9.62 23.92
C LEU A 190 -8.99 8.68 24.48
N HIS A 191 -9.37 7.46 24.89
CA HIS A 191 -8.40 6.47 25.37
C HIS A 191 -7.42 6.00 24.30
N PHE A 192 -7.86 5.90 23.03
CA PHE A 192 -6.97 5.66 21.90
C PHE A 192 -5.92 6.77 21.78
N LEU A 193 -6.31 8.05 21.80
CA LEU A 193 -5.35 9.16 21.76
C LEU A 193 -4.40 9.15 22.96
N GLN A 194 -4.91 8.84 24.16
CA GLN A 194 -4.07 8.69 25.35
C GLN A 194 -3.05 7.57 25.14
N SER A 195 -3.47 6.38 24.69
CA SER A 195 -2.54 5.27 24.45
C SER A 195 -1.52 5.58 23.36
N ARG A 196 -1.88 6.38 22.35
CA ARG A 196 -1.00 6.75 21.23
C ARG A 196 0.07 7.76 21.64
N TYR A 197 -0.29 8.76 22.43
CA TYR A 197 0.55 9.94 22.71
C TYR A 197 1.04 10.06 24.16
N LYS A 198 0.37 9.43 25.13
CA LYS A 198 0.83 9.34 26.52
C LYS A 198 1.55 8.00 26.70
N TYR A 199 2.88 8.01 26.58
CA TYR A 199 3.70 6.87 27.00
C TYR A 199 3.67 6.80 28.52
N THR A 200 3.03 5.79 29.11
CA THR A 200 3.03 5.64 30.58
C THR A 200 3.69 4.32 30.96
N SER A 201 4.94 4.39 31.42
CA SER A 201 5.42 3.40 32.38
C SER A 201 4.89 3.71 33.79
N TYR A 202 4.65 4.99 34.16
CA TYR A 202 4.17 5.36 35.51
C TYR A 202 3.26 6.62 35.63
N GLY A 203 2.50 7.00 34.60
CA GLY A 203 1.29 7.83 34.79
C GLY A 203 1.24 9.19 34.07
N THR A 204 0.03 9.49 33.59
CA THR A 204 -0.61 10.78 33.26
C THR A 204 0.07 11.83 32.38
N GLU A 205 1.38 11.80 32.16
CA GLU A 205 2.12 12.84 31.45
C GLU A 205 2.60 12.41 30.06
N ILE A 206 2.62 13.36 29.12
CA ILE A 206 3.31 13.21 27.83
C ILE A 206 4.78 13.53 28.08
N GLU A 207 5.59 12.48 28.22
CA GLU A 207 7.02 12.58 28.51
C GLU A 207 7.83 12.93 27.24
N TYR A 208 7.54 12.26 26.13
CA TYR A 208 8.21 12.49 24.85
C TYR A 208 7.35 12.04 23.67
N LEU A 209 7.25 12.88 22.62
CA LEU A 209 6.63 12.51 21.35
C LEU A 209 7.72 12.04 20.38
N ASN A 210 7.62 10.81 19.90
CA ASN A 210 8.51 10.32 18.84
C ASN A 210 8.29 11.08 17.52
N GLU A 211 9.25 10.97 16.59
CA GLU A 211 9.23 11.71 15.32
C GLU A 211 7.92 11.52 14.54
N CYS A 212 7.38 10.31 14.50
CA CYS A 212 6.15 10.03 13.75
C CYS A 212 4.90 10.64 14.41
N CYS A 213 4.82 10.67 15.74
CA CYS A 213 3.79 11.41 16.46
C CYS A 213 3.92 12.93 16.26
N GLN A 214 5.14 13.45 16.12
CA GLN A 214 5.34 14.88 15.85
C GLN A 214 4.81 15.27 14.47
N SER A 215 4.93 14.38 13.47
CA SER A 215 4.36 14.59 12.14
C SER A 215 2.83 14.67 12.12
N ASP A 216 2.15 14.08 13.11
CA ASP A 216 0.68 14.15 13.25
C ASP A 216 0.17 15.53 13.68
N LEU A 217 1.02 16.33 14.34
CA LEU A 217 0.59 17.53 15.07
C LEU A 217 -0.06 18.62 14.23
N PRO A 218 0.42 18.96 13.00
CA PRO A 218 -0.25 19.93 12.16
C PRO A 218 -1.70 19.55 11.87
N GLN A 219 -1.95 18.27 11.55
CA GLN A 219 -3.29 17.81 11.24
C GLN A 219 -4.17 17.71 12.48
N LEU A 220 -3.61 17.27 13.62
CA LEU A 220 -4.31 17.25 14.90
C LEU A 220 -4.80 18.64 15.31
N LYS A 221 -4.00 19.69 15.09
CA LYS A 221 -4.43 21.08 15.34
C LYS A 221 -5.63 21.45 14.49
N LEU A 222 -5.62 21.13 13.19
CA LEU A 222 -6.74 21.41 12.29
C LEU A 222 -8.02 20.68 12.72
N ILE A 223 -7.90 19.39 13.10
CA ILE A 223 -9.01 18.60 13.62
C ILE A 223 -9.56 19.25 14.90
N ASN A 224 -8.67 19.67 15.81
CA ASN A 224 -9.03 20.24 17.10
C ASN A 224 -9.85 21.53 16.97
N GLU A 225 -9.44 22.45 16.10
CA GLU A 225 -10.16 23.71 15.88
C GLU A 225 -11.59 23.47 15.38
N LYS A 226 -11.79 22.48 14.50
CA LYS A 226 -13.12 22.07 14.04
C LYS A 226 -13.96 21.48 15.17
N LEU A 227 -13.37 20.60 15.98
CA LEU A 227 -14.05 20.01 17.14
C LEU A 227 -14.45 21.05 18.17
N LYS A 228 -13.59 22.03 18.48
CA LYS A 228 -13.88 23.14 19.39
C LYS A 228 -15.04 24.01 18.90
N THR A 229 -15.04 24.33 17.60
CA THR A 229 -16.11 25.11 16.98
C THR A 229 -17.47 24.41 17.15
N GLU A 230 -17.54 23.11 16.90
CA GLU A 230 -18.76 22.33 17.08
C GLU A 230 -19.11 22.13 18.57
N ALA A 231 -18.14 21.91 19.45
CA ALA A 231 -18.38 21.77 20.89
C ALA A 231 -19.12 22.98 21.49
N ALA A 232 -18.86 24.19 20.97
CA ALA A 232 -19.54 25.41 21.41
C ALA A 232 -21.05 25.42 21.13
N THR A 233 -21.53 24.66 20.13
CA THR A 233 -22.95 24.57 19.77
C THR A 233 -23.67 23.43 20.50
N ARG A 234 -22.92 22.48 21.05
CA ARG A 234 -23.42 21.28 21.75
C ARG A 234 -23.78 21.58 23.21
N ARG A 235 -24.59 20.72 23.82
CA ARG A 235 -25.07 20.89 25.20
C ARG A 235 -24.67 19.70 26.08
N LEU A 236 -24.44 19.99 27.37
CA LEU A 236 -24.29 19.00 28.44
C LEU A 236 -23.23 17.93 28.12
N ILE A 237 -23.65 16.67 28.06
CA ILE A 237 -22.75 15.51 27.95
C ILE A 237 -22.05 15.43 26.59
N GLU A 238 -22.71 15.84 25.51
CA GLU A 238 -22.08 15.85 24.18
C GLU A 238 -20.93 16.85 24.15
N LYS A 239 -21.19 18.08 24.63
CA LYS A 239 -20.17 19.11 24.77
C LYS A 239 -19.01 18.64 25.63
N TYR A 240 -19.30 18.06 26.80
CA TYR A 240 -18.28 17.53 27.70
C TYR A 240 -17.41 16.46 27.03
N SER A 241 -18.02 15.51 26.30
CA SER A 241 -17.28 14.43 25.63
C SER A 241 -16.34 14.94 24.54
N ILE A 242 -16.76 15.95 23.77
CA ILE A 242 -15.93 16.57 22.73
C ILE A 242 -14.82 17.40 23.38
N GLU A 243 -15.14 18.19 24.41
CA GLU A 243 -14.16 19.02 25.13
C GLU A 243 -13.03 18.20 25.76
N LYS A 244 -13.31 16.97 26.22
CA LYS A 244 -12.28 16.06 26.71
C LYS A 244 -11.26 15.70 25.64
N ILE A 245 -11.72 15.43 24.41
CA ILE A 245 -10.85 15.14 23.27
C ILE A 245 -10.05 16.39 22.91
N THR A 246 -10.70 17.56 22.81
CA THR A 246 -10.02 18.79 22.40
C THR A 246 -8.95 19.23 23.39
N ASN A 247 -9.24 19.13 24.69
CA ASN A 247 -8.28 19.45 25.75
C ASN A 247 -7.06 18.52 25.71
N LEU A 248 -7.27 17.22 25.42
CA LEU A 248 -6.15 16.30 25.25
C LEU A 248 -5.31 16.65 24.01
N ILE A 249 -5.94 17.04 22.90
CA ILE A 249 -5.18 17.46 21.70
C ILE A 249 -4.39 18.74 21.97
N ASP A 250 -4.94 19.68 22.75
CA ASP A 250 -4.19 20.87 23.21
C ASP A 250 -2.97 20.47 24.05
N GLU A 251 -3.11 19.53 24.99
CA GLU A 251 -1.98 19.00 25.78
C GLU A 251 -0.90 18.37 24.87
N ILE A 252 -1.31 17.55 23.89
CA ILE A 252 -0.40 16.88 22.95
C ILE A 252 0.36 17.92 22.12
N THR A 253 -0.35 18.90 21.57
CA THR A 253 0.24 19.88 20.66
C THR A 253 1.08 20.96 21.35
N ALA A 254 0.87 21.18 22.66
CA ALA A 254 1.66 22.11 23.47
C ALA A 254 3.06 21.58 23.83
N LYS A 255 3.30 20.27 23.71
CA LYS A 255 4.58 19.62 24.08
C LYS A 255 5.69 19.74 23.03
N VAL A 256 5.47 20.47 21.95
CA VAL A 256 6.52 20.82 20.98
C VAL A 256 7.31 22.03 21.50
N LYS A 257 8.42 21.76 22.17
CA LYS A 257 9.51 22.72 22.37
C LYS A 257 10.81 22.12 21.88
#